data_AF-A0A7K2FJT9-F1
#
_entry.id   AF-A0A7K2FJT9-F1
#
_cell.length_a   1.000
_cell.length_b   1.000
_cell.length_c   1.000
_cell.angle_alpha   90.00
_cell.angle_beta   90.00
_cell.angle_gamma   90.00
#
_symmetry.space_group_name_H-M   'P 1'
#
loop_
_entity.id
_entity.type
_entity.pdbx_description
1 polymer ?
#
loop_
_entity_poly.entity_id
_entity_poly.type
_entity_poly.pdbx_seq_one_letter_code
_entity_poly.pdbx_strand_id
1 'polypeptide(L)'
;MAAQVQQSAVGSVHDAHDSVRDREISVEQEHLDRVYRRLEEKIHEAEFLMHDAAQRGQVGTPGALAERDAQVFRAGIHLNRLNNEYEDFLFGRIDLLQGKDGKKGPDGAYTAVEPAEGAVRDDNTADIAETLHIGRIGVLDEDYSPLVIDWRAPAAAPFYRSTPVEPGRVVRRRVIRSRQRRVLGVEDDLMRPELKASLDGHELAVIGDGALMAALGQARGHTMRDIVSSIQAEQDLVIRAPANSVTYVEGGPGTGKTA
;
A
#
# COMPACT_ATOMS: atom_id res chain seq x y z
N MET A 1 -2.94 47.36 -3.25
CA MET A 1 -2.03 46.63 -2.34
C MET A 1 -2.60 45.31 -1.81
N ALA A 2 -3.91 45.16 -1.55
CA ALA A 2 -4.48 43.88 -1.06
C ALA A 2 -4.40 42.70 -2.04
N ALA A 3 -4.62 42.93 -3.35
CA ALA A 3 -4.59 41.86 -4.36
C ALA A 3 -3.20 41.24 -4.61
N GLN A 4 -2.12 42.00 -4.37
CA GLN A 4 -0.75 41.57 -4.63
C GLN A 4 -0.18 40.73 -3.48
N VAL A 5 -0.66 40.97 -2.25
CA VAL A 5 -0.34 40.12 -1.07
C VAL A 5 -1.04 38.76 -1.20
N GLN A 6 -2.28 38.73 -1.71
CA GLN A 6 -3.05 37.51 -1.84
C GLN A 6 -2.52 36.59 -2.96
N GLN A 7 -1.97 37.13 -4.05
CA GLN A 7 -1.29 36.33 -5.09
C GLN A 7 0.05 35.75 -4.63
N SER A 8 0.81 36.47 -3.80
CA SER A 8 2.08 35.96 -3.27
C SER A 8 1.90 34.79 -2.28
N ALA A 9 0.84 34.84 -1.45
CA ALA A 9 0.52 33.77 -0.50
C ALA A 9 0.06 32.49 -1.22
N VAL A 10 -0.76 32.62 -2.27
CA VAL A 10 -1.24 31.47 -3.06
C VAL A 10 -0.09 30.77 -3.80
N GLY A 11 0.87 31.52 -4.35
CA GLY A 11 2.07 30.95 -4.98
C GLY A 11 2.93 30.16 -3.99
N SER A 12 3.17 30.71 -2.80
CA SER A 12 4.00 30.05 -1.77
C SER A 12 3.40 28.75 -1.23
N VAL A 13 2.07 28.65 -1.16
CA VAL A 13 1.37 27.44 -0.71
C VAL A 13 1.42 26.36 -1.80
N HIS A 14 1.27 26.73 -3.07
CA HIS A 14 1.38 25.79 -4.19
C HIS A 14 2.79 25.20 -4.30
N ASP A 15 3.82 26.04 -4.23
CA ASP A 15 5.23 25.61 -4.23
C ASP A 15 5.55 24.69 -3.03
N ALA A 16 4.98 24.97 -1.86
CA ALA A 16 5.12 24.12 -0.69
C ALA A 16 4.44 22.75 -0.89
N HIS A 17 3.22 22.71 -1.44
CA HIS A 17 2.53 21.46 -1.73
C HIS A 17 3.26 20.59 -2.76
N ASP A 18 3.78 21.22 -3.82
CA ASP A 18 4.59 20.52 -4.81
C ASP A 18 5.89 19.99 -4.19
N SER A 19 6.52 20.76 -3.29
CA SER A 19 7.72 20.29 -2.58
C SER A 19 7.46 19.10 -1.63
N VAL A 20 6.29 19.05 -0.98
CA VAL A 20 5.88 17.90 -0.16
C VAL A 20 5.59 16.70 -1.05
N ARG A 21 4.87 16.92 -2.16
CA ARG A 21 4.57 15.87 -3.13
C ARG A 21 5.84 15.24 -3.71
N ASP A 22 6.80 16.05 -4.12
CA ASP A 22 8.07 15.60 -4.66
C ASP A 22 8.89 14.81 -3.64
N ARG A 23 8.88 15.26 -2.37
CA ARG A 23 9.52 14.53 -1.26
C ARG A 23 8.89 13.15 -1.08
N GLU A 24 7.57 13.07 -1.01
CA GLU A 24 6.87 11.80 -0.81
C GLU A 24 7.04 10.86 -2.02
N ILE A 25 7.06 11.39 -3.26
CA ILE A 25 7.41 10.63 -4.46
C ILE A 25 8.85 10.09 -4.36
N SER A 26 9.80 10.89 -3.85
CA SER A 26 11.18 10.44 -3.63
C SER A 26 11.27 9.31 -2.60
N VAL A 27 10.50 9.39 -1.50
CA VAL A 27 10.44 8.33 -0.50
C VAL A 27 9.92 7.02 -1.10
N GLU A 28 8.83 7.07 -1.88
CA GLU A 28 8.35 5.86 -2.55
C GLU A 28 9.30 5.37 -3.64
N GLN A 29 10.03 6.28 -4.31
CA GLN A 29 11.04 5.91 -5.29
C GLN A 29 12.19 5.14 -4.65
N GLU A 30 12.70 5.60 -3.50
CA GLU A 30 13.75 4.89 -2.77
C GLU A 30 13.28 3.50 -2.31
N HIS A 31 12.02 3.36 -1.90
CA HIS A 31 11.45 2.06 -1.58
C HIS A 31 11.37 1.17 -2.83
N LEU A 32 10.84 1.68 -3.94
CA LEU A 32 10.73 0.96 -5.20
C LEU A 32 12.11 0.48 -5.70
N ASP A 33 13.14 1.32 -5.59
CA ASP A 33 14.51 0.98 -5.96
C ASP A 33 15.09 -0.18 -5.12
N ARG A 34 14.79 -0.21 -3.81
CA ARG A 34 15.17 -1.34 -2.95
C ARG A 34 14.46 -2.62 -3.35
N VAL A 35 13.16 -2.55 -3.64
CA VAL A 35 12.40 -3.73 -4.07
C VAL A 35 12.94 -4.29 -5.38
N TYR A 36 13.19 -3.44 -6.38
CA TYR A 36 13.73 -3.89 -7.65
C TYR A 36 15.12 -4.51 -7.51
N ARG A 37 16.01 -3.92 -6.69
CA ARG A 37 17.32 -4.51 -6.41
C ARG A 37 17.17 -5.91 -5.83
N ARG A 38 16.25 -6.06 -4.87
CA ARG A 38 15.98 -7.35 -4.23
C ARG A 38 15.42 -8.39 -5.21
N LEU A 39 14.54 -7.97 -6.12
CA LEU A 39 14.00 -8.83 -7.18
C LEU A 39 15.10 -9.28 -8.14
N GLU A 40 15.98 -8.36 -8.57
CA GLU A 40 17.11 -8.68 -9.43
C GLU A 40 18.04 -9.71 -8.77
N GLU A 41 18.37 -9.56 -7.50
CA GLU A 41 19.16 -10.56 -6.75
C GLU A 41 18.49 -11.95 -6.77
N LYS A 42 17.17 -12.01 -6.55
CA LYS A 42 16.43 -13.27 -6.57
C LYS A 42 16.32 -13.91 -7.95
N ILE A 43 16.20 -13.10 -8.99
CA ILE A 43 16.24 -13.57 -10.37
C ILE A 43 17.62 -14.19 -10.65
N HIS A 44 18.71 -13.49 -10.35
CA HIS A 44 20.06 -14.01 -10.57
C HIS A 44 20.34 -15.29 -9.76
N GLU A 45 19.88 -15.36 -8.51
CA GLU A 45 20.00 -16.57 -7.68
C GLU A 45 19.25 -17.76 -8.31
N ALA A 46 18.01 -17.55 -8.77
CA ALA A 46 17.22 -18.59 -9.41
C ALA A 46 17.85 -19.06 -10.74
N GLU A 47 18.33 -18.13 -11.57
CA GLU A 47 19.03 -18.44 -12.82
C GLU A 47 20.32 -19.21 -12.58
N PHE A 48 21.11 -18.82 -11.58
CA PHE A 48 22.33 -19.53 -11.20
C PHE A 48 22.04 -20.97 -10.79
N LEU A 49 21.02 -21.20 -9.95
CA LEU A 49 20.60 -22.54 -9.53
C LEU A 49 20.18 -23.41 -10.73
N MET A 50 19.42 -22.85 -11.67
CA MET A 50 19.00 -23.55 -12.88
C MET A 50 20.21 -23.91 -13.77
N HIS A 51 21.17 -23.00 -13.92
CA HIS A 51 22.37 -23.22 -14.72
C HIS A 51 23.33 -24.25 -14.10
N ASP A 52 23.61 -24.16 -12.80
CA ASP A 52 24.47 -25.13 -12.08
C ASP A 52 23.88 -26.55 -12.15
N ALA A 53 22.57 -26.69 -11.98
CA ALA A 53 21.89 -27.98 -12.09
C ALA A 53 21.98 -28.59 -13.50
N ALA A 54 21.94 -27.76 -14.55
CA ALA A 54 22.12 -28.21 -15.93
C ALA A 54 23.56 -28.72 -16.20
N GLN A 55 24.57 -28.11 -15.57
CA GLN A 55 25.97 -28.50 -15.74
C GLN A 55 26.33 -29.80 -14.98
N ARG A 56 25.69 -30.08 -13.84
CA ARG A 56 25.94 -31.29 -13.03
C ARG A 56 25.17 -32.53 -13.52
N GLY A 57 24.89 -32.59 -14.82
CA GLY A 57 23.93 -33.50 -15.45
C GLY A 57 24.13 -35.02 -15.27
N GLN A 58 25.32 -35.49 -14.87
CA GLN A 58 25.69 -36.91 -15.07
C GLN A 58 26.25 -37.66 -13.86
N VAL A 59 26.35 -37.05 -12.67
CA VAL A 59 26.95 -37.74 -11.50
C VAL A 59 26.04 -37.63 -10.29
N GLY A 60 25.50 -38.75 -9.82
CA GLY A 60 24.67 -38.79 -8.61
C GLY A 60 23.90 -40.09 -8.43
N THR A 61 23.37 -40.29 -7.24
CA THR A 61 22.39 -41.35 -6.97
C THR A 61 21.03 -40.97 -7.57
N PRO A 62 20.12 -41.92 -7.85
CA PRO A 62 18.77 -41.60 -8.33
C PRO A 62 18.00 -40.62 -7.43
N GLY A 63 18.20 -40.70 -6.10
CA GLY A 63 17.61 -39.75 -5.15
C GLY A 63 18.14 -38.33 -5.31
N ALA A 64 19.46 -38.16 -5.49
CA ALA A 64 20.06 -36.85 -5.72
C ALA A 64 19.59 -36.21 -7.04
N LEU A 65 19.37 -37.01 -8.08
CA LEU A 65 18.79 -36.53 -9.34
C LEU A 65 17.33 -36.06 -9.16
N ALA A 66 16.52 -36.81 -8.42
CA ALA A 66 15.13 -36.43 -8.15
C ALA A 66 15.03 -35.14 -7.30
N GLU A 67 15.87 -34.98 -6.27
CA GLU A 67 15.93 -33.76 -5.47
C GLU A 67 16.37 -32.56 -6.31
N ARG A 68 17.38 -32.72 -7.18
CA ARG A 68 17.83 -31.68 -8.11
C ARG A 68 16.70 -31.27 -9.05
N ASP A 69 16.03 -32.23 -9.68
CA ASP A 69 14.95 -31.94 -10.64
C ASP A 69 13.80 -31.20 -9.95
N ALA A 70 13.48 -31.55 -8.69
CA ALA A 70 12.51 -30.82 -7.89
C ALA A 70 12.95 -29.39 -7.55
N GLN A 71 14.23 -29.18 -7.24
CA GLN A 71 14.79 -27.84 -6.99
C GLN A 71 14.75 -26.98 -8.26
N VAL A 72 15.18 -27.51 -9.41
CA VAL A 72 15.14 -26.81 -10.71
C VAL A 72 13.72 -26.45 -11.10
N PHE A 73 12.79 -27.40 -10.94
CA PHE A 73 11.38 -27.15 -11.23
C PHE A 73 10.82 -26.01 -10.38
N ARG A 74 11.11 -25.99 -9.07
CA ARG A 74 10.70 -24.90 -8.18
C ARG A 74 11.34 -23.56 -8.55
N ALA A 75 12.64 -23.55 -8.85
CA ALA A 75 13.34 -22.35 -9.30
C ALA A 75 12.74 -21.81 -10.61
N GLY A 76 12.43 -22.69 -11.57
CA GLY A 76 11.81 -22.32 -12.84
C GLY A 76 10.40 -21.74 -12.70
N ILE A 77 9.58 -22.26 -11.78
CA ILE A 77 8.27 -21.66 -11.45
C ILE A 77 8.48 -20.27 -10.83
N HIS A 78 9.44 -20.15 -9.91
CA HIS A 78 9.71 -18.88 -9.24
C HIS A 78 10.17 -17.81 -10.23
N LEU A 79 11.14 -18.15 -11.10
CA LEU A 79 11.65 -17.26 -12.15
C LEU A 79 10.55 -16.82 -13.13
N ASN A 80 9.69 -17.74 -13.58
CA ASN A 80 8.56 -17.39 -14.45
C ASN A 80 7.59 -16.41 -13.77
N ARG A 81 7.33 -16.58 -12.48
CA ARG A 81 6.49 -15.64 -11.72
C ARG A 81 7.14 -14.26 -11.66
N LEU A 82 8.42 -14.18 -11.31
CA LEU A 82 9.16 -12.93 -11.21
C LEU A 82 9.21 -12.18 -12.56
N ASN A 83 9.41 -12.90 -13.67
CA ASN A 83 9.50 -12.29 -15.01
C ASN A 83 8.16 -11.80 -15.55
N ASN A 84 7.06 -12.54 -15.33
CA ASN A 84 5.75 -12.19 -15.89
C ASN A 84 5.05 -11.03 -15.16
N GLU A 85 5.40 -10.79 -13.89
CA GLU A 85 4.76 -9.79 -13.04
C GLU A 85 5.67 -8.58 -12.78
N TYR A 86 6.74 -8.43 -13.58
CA TYR A 86 7.79 -7.43 -13.37
C TYR A 86 7.36 -5.99 -13.68
N GLU A 87 6.27 -5.78 -14.43
CA GLU A 87 5.73 -4.45 -14.74
C GLU A 87 4.54 -4.09 -13.84
N ASP A 88 4.54 -2.84 -13.37
CA ASP A 88 3.47 -2.23 -12.55
C ASP A 88 3.07 -3.09 -11.35
N PHE A 89 4.09 -3.53 -10.60
CA PHE A 89 3.92 -4.50 -9.51
C PHE A 89 3.49 -3.84 -8.19
N LEU A 90 3.88 -2.60 -7.91
CA LEU A 90 3.58 -1.91 -6.65
C LEU A 90 2.30 -1.09 -6.79
N PHE A 91 1.32 -1.34 -5.90
CA PHE A 91 0.01 -0.69 -5.97
C PHE A 91 -0.10 0.49 -5.01
N GLY A 92 0.47 0.35 -3.83
CA GLY A 92 0.26 1.33 -2.78
C GLY A 92 0.83 0.93 -1.44
N ARG A 93 0.46 1.70 -0.42
CA ARG A 93 0.92 1.57 0.94
C ARG A 93 -0.22 1.84 1.92
N ILE A 94 -0.26 1.12 3.02
CA ILE A 94 -1.12 1.44 4.17
C ILE A 94 -0.26 1.74 5.39
N ASP A 95 -0.67 2.77 6.12
CA ASP A 95 -0.08 3.15 7.40
C ASP A 95 -1.07 2.81 8.51
N LEU A 96 -0.59 2.04 9.48
CA LEU A 96 -1.43 1.33 10.42
C LEU A 96 -1.05 1.67 11.86
N LEU A 97 -2.09 1.76 12.70
CA LEU A 97 -1.94 1.74 14.15
C LEU A 97 -1.46 0.37 14.63
N GLN A 98 -0.97 0.33 15.86
CA GLN A 98 -0.62 -0.90 16.54
C GLN A 98 -1.82 -1.87 16.56
N GLY A 99 -1.64 -3.12 16.15
CA GLY A 99 -2.70 -4.13 16.15
C GLY A 99 -2.97 -4.69 17.55
N LYS A 100 -4.24 -4.97 17.87
CA LYS A 100 -4.70 -5.42 19.19
C LYS A 100 -3.99 -6.66 19.74
N ASP A 101 -3.69 -7.64 18.89
CA ASP A 101 -3.07 -8.90 19.32
C ASP A 101 -1.54 -8.86 19.34
N GLY A 102 -0.92 -7.85 18.69
CA GLY A 102 0.52 -7.72 18.55
C GLY A 102 1.18 -8.95 17.88
N LYS A 103 0.45 -9.73 17.08
CA LYS A 103 0.97 -10.95 16.44
C LYS A 103 1.13 -10.78 14.94
N LYS A 104 2.30 -11.17 14.44
CA LYS A 104 2.61 -11.20 13.01
C LYS A 104 2.14 -12.52 12.38
N GLY A 105 1.57 -12.43 11.18
CA GLY A 105 1.22 -13.55 10.34
C GLY A 105 2.45 -14.20 9.68
N PRO A 106 2.23 -15.26 8.88
CA PRO A 106 3.31 -15.93 8.13
C PRO A 106 3.96 -15.04 7.06
N ASP A 107 3.29 -13.96 6.69
CA ASP A 107 3.76 -12.89 5.78
C ASP A 107 4.57 -11.80 6.52
N GLY A 108 4.78 -11.94 7.83
CA GLY A 108 5.58 -10.99 8.63
C GLY A 108 4.86 -9.71 9.04
N ALA A 109 3.56 -9.58 8.72
CA ALA A 109 2.74 -8.41 8.99
C ALA A 109 1.69 -8.67 10.09
N TYR A 110 1.27 -7.64 10.83
CA TYR A 110 0.21 -7.80 11.84
C TYR A 110 -1.15 -8.07 11.18
N THR A 111 -1.86 -9.10 11.64
CA THR A 111 -3.15 -9.51 11.06
C THR A 111 -4.36 -8.96 11.80
N ALA A 112 -4.20 -8.40 13.00
CA ALA A 112 -5.30 -7.77 13.72
C ALA A 112 -5.93 -6.65 12.89
N VAL A 113 -7.25 -6.70 12.77
CA VAL A 113 -8.03 -5.63 12.12
C VAL A 113 -8.19 -4.46 13.09
N GLU A 114 -8.40 -4.75 14.36
CA GLU A 114 -8.65 -3.76 15.40
C GLU A 114 -7.35 -3.14 15.94
N PRO A 115 -7.34 -1.82 16.22
CA PRO A 115 -6.23 -1.18 16.88
C PRO A 115 -6.10 -1.65 18.34
N ALA A 116 -4.88 -1.59 18.87
CA ALA A 116 -4.58 -1.84 20.27
C ALA A 116 -5.15 -0.74 21.17
N GLU A 117 -5.42 -1.11 22.43
CA GLU A 117 -5.82 -0.15 23.44
C GLU A 117 -4.69 0.89 23.64
N GLY A 118 -5.05 2.18 23.64
CA GLY A 118 -4.10 3.28 23.73
C GLY A 118 -3.32 3.58 22.43
N ALA A 119 -3.61 2.91 21.31
CA ALA A 119 -2.99 3.24 20.02
C ALA A 119 -3.37 4.65 19.52
N VAL A 120 -4.54 5.15 19.94
CA VAL A 120 -4.96 6.54 19.79
C VAL A 120 -5.01 7.17 21.18
N ARG A 121 -4.36 8.32 21.34
CA ARG A 121 -4.31 9.08 22.59
C ARG A 121 -5.57 9.94 22.76
N ASP A 122 -5.82 10.40 23.98
CA ASP A 122 -7.00 11.21 24.34
C ASP A 122 -7.10 12.54 23.56
N ASP A 123 -5.98 13.03 23.04
CA ASP A 123 -5.88 14.26 22.24
C ASP A 123 -6.05 14.03 20.72
N ASN A 124 -6.51 12.84 20.31
CA ASN A 124 -6.59 12.39 18.92
C ASN A 124 -5.25 12.43 18.18
N THR A 125 -4.16 12.10 18.89
CA THR A 125 -2.87 11.82 18.26
C THR A 125 -2.53 10.33 18.29
N ALA A 126 -1.72 9.87 17.33
CA ALA A 126 -1.25 8.50 17.29
C ALA A 126 0.11 8.40 16.58
N ASP A 127 0.86 7.33 16.87
CA ASP A 127 2.02 6.96 16.07
C ASP A 127 1.65 5.81 15.13
N ILE A 128 2.14 5.88 13.90
CA ILE A 128 2.11 4.77 12.96
C ILE A 128 3.07 3.70 13.46
N ALA A 129 2.53 2.52 13.73
CA ALA A 129 3.30 1.39 14.25
C ALA A 129 3.82 0.48 13.14
N GLU A 130 3.13 0.46 12.00
CA GLU A 130 3.47 -0.39 10.87
C GLU A 130 3.06 0.27 9.56
N THR A 131 3.95 0.16 8.58
CA THR A 131 3.68 0.56 7.20
C THR A 131 3.84 -0.67 6.32
N LEU A 132 2.81 -0.98 5.53
CA LEU A 132 2.84 -2.11 4.60
C LEU A 132 2.73 -1.59 3.17
N HIS A 133 3.65 -2.00 2.31
CA HIS A 133 3.57 -1.79 0.87
C HIS A 133 2.90 -3.01 0.23
N ILE A 134 1.92 -2.77 -0.65
CA ILE A 134 1.11 -3.83 -1.28
C ILE A 134 1.45 -3.90 -2.77
N GLY A 135 1.66 -5.11 -3.27
CA GLY A 135 1.94 -5.35 -4.69
C GLY A 135 1.49 -6.70 -5.20
N ARG A 136 1.77 -6.97 -6.48
CA ARG A 136 1.43 -8.21 -7.19
C ARG A 136 2.12 -9.45 -6.59
N ILE A 137 3.37 -9.29 -6.20
CA ILE A 137 4.23 -10.34 -5.62
C ILE A 137 4.73 -9.88 -4.27
N GLY A 138 4.74 -10.79 -3.29
CA GLY A 138 5.42 -10.57 -2.02
C GLY A 138 6.94 -10.59 -2.17
N VAL A 139 7.62 -9.57 -1.66
CA VAL A 139 9.08 -9.45 -1.69
C VAL A 139 9.58 -9.35 -0.26
N LEU A 140 10.53 -10.20 0.09
CA LEU A 140 11.23 -10.17 1.37
C LEU A 140 12.63 -9.60 1.16
N ASP A 141 13.16 -8.87 2.13
CA ASP A 141 14.57 -8.43 2.12
C ASP A 141 15.55 -9.58 2.44
N GLU A 142 16.78 -9.23 2.78
CA GLU A 142 17.84 -10.18 3.16
C GLU A 142 17.60 -10.82 4.54
N ASP A 143 16.98 -10.07 5.46
CA ASP A 143 16.64 -10.49 6.82
C ASP A 143 15.26 -11.18 6.91
N TYR A 144 14.66 -11.51 5.75
CA TYR A 144 13.32 -12.07 5.61
C TYR A 144 12.19 -11.18 6.14
N SER A 145 12.43 -9.87 6.26
CA SER A 145 11.39 -8.89 6.54
C SER A 145 10.64 -8.52 5.26
N PRO A 146 9.31 -8.30 5.32
CA PRO A 146 8.53 -7.98 4.14
C PRO A 146 8.86 -6.57 3.63
N LEU A 147 9.36 -6.48 2.40
CA LEU A 147 9.41 -5.23 1.64
C LEU A 147 8.07 -4.97 0.94
N VAL A 148 7.43 -6.02 0.43
CA VAL A 148 6.14 -5.94 -0.26
C VAL A 148 5.28 -7.11 0.18
N ILE A 149 4.03 -6.82 0.50
CA ILE A 149 2.99 -7.80 0.80
C ILE A 149 2.24 -8.12 -0.49
N ASP A 150 2.08 -9.42 -0.79
CA ASP A 150 1.22 -9.87 -1.88
C ASP A 150 -0.22 -9.43 -1.63
N TRP A 151 -0.86 -8.81 -2.62
CA TRP A 151 -2.23 -8.31 -2.51
C TRP A 151 -3.27 -9.37 -2.11
N ARG A 152 -2.96 -10.65 -2.33
CA ARG A 152 -3.81 -11.78 -1.94
C ARG A 152 -3.63 -12.20 -0.48
N ALA A 153 -2.58 -11.71 0.18
CA ALA A 153 -2.30 -12.07 1.57
C ALA A 153 -3.35 -11.44 2.51
N PRO A 154 -3.72 -12.12 3.62
CA PRO A 154 -4.66 -11.56 4.59
C PRO A 154 -4.26 -10.18 5.12
N ALA A 155 -2.96 -9.92 5.30
CA ALA A 155 -2.45 -8.63 5.75
C ALA A 155 -2.67 -7.49 4.74
N ALA A 156 -2.86 -7.78 3.45
CA ALA A 156 -3.18 -6.77 2.44
C ALA A 156 -4.69 -6.45 2.38
N ALA A 157 -5.55 -7.25 3.01
CA ALA A 157 -7.00 -7.05 2.98
C ALA A 157 -7.43 -5.62 3.39
N PRO A 158 -6.87 -4.97 4.42
CA PRO A 158 -7.24 -3.62 4.81
C PRO A 158 -7.04 -2.58 3.71
N PHE A 159 -6.10 -2.77 2.77
CA PHE A 159 -5.91 -1.85 1.64
C PHE A 159 -7.18 -1.71 0.80
N TYR A 160 -7.85 -2.84 0.54
CA TYR A 160 -9.08 -2.87 -0.25
C TYR A 160 -10.35 -2.79 0.59
N ARG A 161 -10.30 -3.16 1.87
CA ARG A 161 -11.50 -3.30 2.72
C ARG A 161 -11.80 -2.12 3.63
N SER A 162 -10.78 -1.35 4.01
CA SER A 162 -10.99 -0.29 5.00
C SER A 162 -11.63 0.92 4.35
N THR A 163 -12.57 1.51 5.08
CA THR A 163 -13.27 2.75 4.73
C THR A 163 -13.19 3.74 5.89
N PRO A 164 -13.49 5.02 5.71
CA PRO A 164 -13.56 5.94 6.85
C PRO A 164 -14.63 5.58 7.90
N VAL A 165 -15.65 4.81 7.53
CA VAL A 165 -16.68 4.31 8.46
C VAL A 165 -16.18 3.11 9.27
N GLU A 166 -15.50 2.19 8.59
CA GLU A 166 -14.91 0.99 9.17
C GLU A 166 -13.40 0.98 8.89
N PRO A 167 -12.62 1.85 9.56
CA PRO A 167 -11.21 2.04 9.24
C PRO A 167 -10.32 0.91 9.77
N GLY A 168 -10.82 0.09 10.70
CA GLY A 168 -10.01 -0.83 11.48
C GLY A 168 -8.82 -0.09 12.08
N ARG A 169 -7.61 -0.63 11.92
CA ARG A 169 -6.35 0.03 12.32
C ARG A 169 -5.71 0.91 11.24
N VAL A 170 -6.30 1.05 10.06
CA VAL A 170 -5.71 1.87 8.98
C VAL A 170 -5.90 3.35 9.30
N VAL A 171 -4.85 4.13 9.12
CA VAL A 171 -4.88 5.60 9.21
C VAL A 171 -4.92 6.22 7.83
N ARG A 172 -3.97 5.81 6.98
CA ARG A 172 -3.80 6.33 5.62
C ARG A 172 -3.63 5.16 4.65
N ARG A 173 -4.28 5.27 3.50
CA ARG A 173 -4.03 4.44 2.32
C ARG A 173 -3.45 5.34 1.24
N ARG A 174 -2.24 5.05 0.81
CA ARG A 174 -1.57 5.69 -0.32
C ARG A 174 -1.68 4.82 -1.55
N VAL A 175 -2.20 5.37 -2.64
CA VAL A 175 -2.10 4.76 -3.97
C VAL A 175 -0.82 5.27 -4.62
N ILE A 176 0.00 4.35 -5.14
CA ILE A 176 1.27 4.66 -5.80
C ILE A 176 1.10 4.35 -7.28
N ARG A 177 1.20 5.36 -8.13
CA ARG A 177 1.29 5.18 -9.58
C ARG A 177 2.75 5.08 -9.96
N SER A 178 3.19 3.91 -10.37
CA SER A 178 4.52 3.68 -10.93
C SER A 178 4.42 3.18 -12.36
N ARG A 179 5.46 3.41 -13.14
CA ARG A 179 5.70 2.73 -14.41
C ARG A 179 7.13 2.23 -14.43
N GLN A 180 7.29 0.93 -14.62
CA GLN A 180 8.60 0.29 -14.50
C GLN A 180 9.27 0.68 -13.17
N ARG A 181 10.49 1.22 -13.21
CA ARG A 181 11.25 1.63 -12.03
C ARG A 181 11.00 3.06 -11.57
N ARG A 182 9.98 3.75 -12.10
CA ARG A 182 9.73 5.16 -11.77
C ARG A 182 8.39 5.33 -11.09
N VAL A 183 8.39 5.98 -9.92
CA VAL A 183 7.17 6.50 -9.30
C VAL A 183 6.74 7.76 -10.06
N LEU A 184 5.53 7.74 -10.59
CA LEU A 184 4.92 8.85 -11.34
C LEU A 184 4.10 9.77 -10.43
N GLY A 185 3.55 9.23 -9.34
CA GLY A 185 2.78 10.01 -8.40
C GLY A 185 2.21 9.18 -7.27
N VAL A 186 1.80 9.88 -6.22
CA VAL A 186 1.14 9.33 -5.05
C VAL A 186 -0.13 10.11 -4.76
N GLU A 187 -1.09 9.44 -4.14
CA GLU A 187 -2.40 9.98 -3.76
C GLU A 187 -2.87 9.31 -2.48
N ASP A 188 -3.32 10.09 -1.50
CA ASP A 188 -3.64 9.59 -0.16
C ASP A 188 -5.15 9.66 0.14
N ASP A 189 -5.70 8.55 0.62
CA ASP A 189 -6.99 8.46 1.27
C ASP A 189 -6.80 8.33 2.79
N LEU A 190 -7.47 9.19 3.56
CA LEU A 190 -7.48 9.09 5.03
C LEU A 190 -8.69 8.30 5.50
N MET A 191 -8.42 7.24 6.26
CA MET A 191 -9.46 6.46 6.92
C MET A 191 -9.86 7.10 8.26
N ARG A 192 -9.00 7.95 8.82
CA ARG A 192 -9.22 8.67 10.10
C ARG A 192 -8.81 10.14 9.96
N PRO A 193 -9.56 10.98 9.23
CA PRO A 193 -9.16 12.36 8.91
C PRO A 193 -9.05 13.30 10.13
N GLU A 194 -9.69 12.95 11.25
CA GLU A 194 -9.60 13.67 12.52
C GLU A 194 -8.31 13.38 13.32
N LEU A 195 -7.63 12.28 13.01
CA LEU A 195 -6.45 11.80 13.73
C LEU A 195 -5.18 12.50 13.26
N LYS A 196 -4.42 13.06 14.20
CA LYS A 196 -3.07 13.57 13.93
C LYS A 196 -2.06 12.45 14.14
N ALA A 197 -1.64 11.82 13.05
CA ALA A 197 -0.69 10.72 13.09
C ALA A 197 0.74 11.20 12.84
N SER A 198 1.71 10.53 13.48
CA SER A 198 3.14 10.68 13.20
C SER A 198 3.77 9.36 12.75
N LEU A 199 4.70 9.44 11.80
CA LEU A 199 5.57 8.34 11.39
C LEU A 199 7.02 8.77 11.67
N ASP A 200 7.75 7.94 12.42
CA ASP A 200 9.14 8.21 12.83
C ASP A 200 9.34 9.59 13.48
N GLY A 201 8.35 10.03 14.28
CA GLY A 201 8.40 11.31 15.00
C GLY A 201 8.06 12.54 14.14
N HIS A 202 7.72 12.36 12.87
CA HIS A 202 7.29 13.42 11.97
C HIS A 202 5.78 13.31 11.69
N GLU A 203 5.08 14.44 11.59
CA GLU A 203 3.66 14.45 11.22
C GLU A 203 3.46 13.79 9.85
N LEU A 204 2.45 12.93 9.75
CA LEU A 204 2.16 12.16 8.55
C LEU A 204 1.73 13.09 7.42
N ALA A 205 2.58 13.25 6.40
CA ALA A 205 2.26 14.06 5.23
C ALA A 205 1.06 13.48 4.46
N VAL A 206 0.14 14.31 3.97
CA VAL A 206 -1.03 13.83 3.22
C VAL A 206 -1.10 14.58 1.88
N ILE A 207 -1.29 13.83 0.79
CA ILE A 207 -1.29 14.36 -0.58
C ILE A 207 -2.64 14.12 -1.27
N GLY A 208 -3.06 15.06 -2.11
CA GLY A 208 -4.27 14.94 -2.92
C GLY A 208 -5.53 15.18 -2.09
N ASP A 209 -6.60 14.47 -2.40
CA ASP A 209 -7.90 14.65 -1.76
C ASP A 209 -7.88 14.36 -0.25
N GLY A 210 -6.97 13.49 0.21
CA GLY A 210 -6.72 13.28 1.65
C GLY A 210 -6.33 14.55 2.39
N ALA A 211 -5.57 15.47 1.77
CA ALA A 211 -5.17 16.72 2.40
C ALA A 211 -6.36 17.66 2.63
N LEU A 212 -7.30 17.68 1.67
CA LEU A 212 -8.57 18.40 1.81
C LEU A 212 -9.42 17.78 2.92
N MET A 213 -9.52 16.44 2.96
CA MET A 213 -10.29 15.74 4.00
C MET A 213 -9.71 15.95 5.39
N ALA A 214 -8.38 15.98 5.54
CA ALA A 214 -7.73 16.34 6.80
C ALA A 214 -8.13 17.76 7.25
N ALA A 215 -8.02 18.74 6.35
CA ALA A 215 -8.39 20.12 6.64
C ALA A 215 -9.88 20.27 7.04
N LEU A 216 -10.78 19.56 6.34
CA LEU A 216 -12.21 19.53 6.67
C LEU A 216 -12.49 18.82 8.00
N GLY A 217 -11.81 17.70 8.25
CA GLY A 217 -11.91 16.93 9.49
C GLY A 217 -11.51 17.73 10.73
N GLN A 218 -10.49 18.59 10.60
CA GLN A 218 -10.06 19.52 11.66
C GLN A 218 -11.00 20.71 11.85
N ALA A 219 -11.83 21.07 10.87
CA ALA A 219 -12.55 22.35 10.84
C ALA A 219 -13.98 22.35 11.42
N ARG A 220 -14.74 21.24 11.49
CA ARG A 220 -16.11 21.21 12.10
C ARG A 220 -16.77 19.82 12.20
N GLY A 221 -17.87 19.76 12.97
CA GLY A 221 -18.55 18.56 13.49
C GLY A 221 -19.44 17.72 12.54
N HIS A 222 -20.05 16.73 13.17
CA HIS A 222 -20.70 15.47 12.73
C HIS A 222 -21.44 15.43 11.38
N THR A 223 -22.01 16.51 10.86
CA THR A 223 -23.00 16.46 9.76
C THR A 223 -22.41 16.32 8.35
N MET A 224 -21.18 16.80 8.10
CA MET A 224 -20.52 16.61 6.80
C MET A 224 -19.83 15.23 6.70
N ARG A 225 -19.56 14.59 7.85
CA ARG A 225 -18.97 13.25 7.95
C ARG A 225 -19.89 12.17 7.38
N ASP A 226 -21.19 12.28 7.63
CA ASP A 226 -22.17 11.27 7.22
C ASP A 226 -22.34 11.19 5.69
N ILE A 227 -22.22 12.31 4.96
CA ILE A 227 -22.50 12.35 3.52
C ILE A 227 -21.36 11.75 2.68
N VAL A 228 -20.10 12.14 2.94
CA VAL A 228 -18.96 11.61 2.16
C VAL A 228 -18.72 10.15 2.53
N SER A 229 -18.87 9.82 3.82
CA SER A 229 -18.72 8.46 4.30
C SER A 229 -19.85 7.54 3.80
N SER A 230 -21.10 8.04 3.68
CA SER A 230 -22.18 7.27 3.06
C SER A 230 -21.95 7.05 1.58
N ILE A 231 -21.48 8.08 0.84
CA ILE A 231 -21.18 7.96 -0.60
C ILE A 231 -20.08 6.92 -0.84
N GLN A 232 -19.01 6.93 -0.06
CA GLN A 232 -17.93 5.93 -0.19
C GLN A 232 -18.39 4.52 0.22
N ALA A 233 -19.22 4.39 1.25
CA ALA A 233 -19.79 3.10 1.64
C ALA A 233 -20.76 2.54 0.58
N GLU A 234 -21.58 3.39 -0.05
CA GLU A 234 -22.45 3.01 -1.17
C GLU A 234 -21.66 2.55 -2.40
N GLN A 235 -20.56 3.24 -2.72
CA GLN A 235 -19.66 2.84 -3.82
C GLN A 235 -18.97 1.50 -3.54
N ASP A 236 -18.54 1.26 -2.30
CA ASP A 236 -17.94 -0.03 -1.90
C ASP A 236 -18.93 -1.21 -2.00
N LEU A 237 -20.19 -1.00 -1.61
CA LEU A 237 -21.26 -2.01 -1.78
C LEU A 237 -21.46 -2.40 -3.25
N VAL A 238 -21.36 -1.42 -4.17
CA VAL A 238 -21.45 -1.66 -5.61
C VAL A 238 -20.26 -2.45 -6.14
N ILE A 239 -19.04 -2.09 -5.73
CA ILE A 239 -17.80 -2.79 -6.16
C ILE A 239 -17.78 -4.25 -5.68
N ARG A 240 -18.42 -4.54 -4.53
CA ARG A 240 -18.45 -5.87 -3.90
C ARG A 240 -19.69 -6.70 -4.23
N ALA A 241 -20.55 -6.22 -5.12
CA ALA A 241 -21.68 -6.98 -5.60
C ALA A 241 -21.26 -8.42 -5.97
N PRO A 242 -21.98 -9.47 -5.51
CA PRO A 242 -21.60 -10.85 -5.79
C PRO A 242 -21.48 -11.07 -7.30
N ALA A 243 -20.34 -11.59 -7.76
CA ALA A 243 -20.03 -11.79 -9.18
C ALA A 243 -21.05 -12.67 -9.93
N ASN A 244 -21.85 -13.43 -9.19
CA ASN A 244 -22.84 -14.37 -9.70
C ASN A 244 -24.26 -13.76 -9.74
N SER A 245 -24.39 -12.43 -9.56
CA SER A 245 -25.67 -11.73 -9.48
C SER A 245 -25.66 -10.46 -10.32
N VAL A 246 -26.84 -10.07 -10.83
CA VAL A 246 -27.02 -8.79 -11.53
C VAL A 246 -27.33 -7.72 -10.49
N THR A 247 -26.48 -6.69 -10.41
CA THR A 247 -26.67 -5.54 -9.50
C THR A 247 -27.04 -4.30 -10.32
N TYR A 248 -28.16 -3.67 -9.97
CA TYR A 248 -28.64 -2.45 -10.60
C TYR A 248 -28.20 -1.24 -9.76
N VAL A 249 -27.50 -0.29 -10.39
CA VAL A 249 -26.93 0.89 -9.73
C VAL A 249 -27.56 2.14 -10.35
N GLU A 250 -28.36 2.84 -9.54
CA GLU A 250 -29.01 4.10 -9.94
C GLU A 250 -28.46 5.26 -9.10
N GLY A 251 -28.19 6.39 -9.74
CA GLY A 251 -27.78 7.60 -9.03
C GLY A 251 -27.95 8.85 -9.89
N GLY A 252 -27.90 10.03 -9.28
CA GLY A 252 -27.96 11.31 -9.99
C GLY A 252 -26.70 11.65 -10.82
N PRO A 253 -26.72 12.72 -11.65
CA PRO A 253 -25.53 13.20 -12.35
C PRO A 253 -24.38 13.51 -11.38
N GLY A 254 -23.14 13.08 -11.70
CA GLY A 254 -21.95 13.39 -10.89
C GLY A 254 -21.66 12.45 -9.71
N THR A 255 -22.40 11.34 -9.54
CA THR A 255 -22.24 10.39 -8.42
C THR A 255 -21.18 9.28 -8.64
N GLY A 256 -20.32 9.41 -9.65
CA GLY A 256 -19.18 8.49 -9.83
C GLY A 256 -19.49 7.08 -10.36
N LYS A 257 -20.66 6.84 -10.98
CA LYS A 257 -21.07 5.52 -11.52
C LYS A 257 -20.10 4.86 -12.53
N THR A 258 -19.17 5.61 -13.07
CA THR A 258 -18.22 5.18 -14.13
C THR A 258 -16.78 5.09 -13.66
N ALA A 259 -16.46 5.50 -12.43
CA ALA A 259 -15.11 5.57 -11.88
C ALA A 259 -14.82 4.38 -10.96
#